data_AF-A0A0B7BQ54-F1
#
_entry.id   AF-A0A0B7BQ54-F1
#
_cell.length_a   1.000
_cell.length_b   1.000
_cell.length_c   1.000
_cell.angle_alpha   90.00
_cell.angle_beta   90.00
_cell.angle_gamma   90.00
#
_symmetry.space_group_name_H-M   'P 1'
#
loop_
_entity.id
_entity.type
_entity.pdbx_description
1 polymer ?
#
loop_
_entity_poly.entity_id
_entity_poly.type
_entity_poly.pdbx_seq_one_letter_code
_entity_poly.pdbx_strand_id
1 'polypeptide(L)'
;ANLTLNFQNERDCLFVHFQCELKYLKDRGQSAYISKDSTEEDANDCCTIANYKLSQLQAQYETFVSEARNKYEILINQTSELETELTSLKQQNVEQNNNREILLRKTCLKGNVHTSPRKKFLLWGSVEALCDTETDGGGWVIIQRRTNSDVIFERNWQDYKTGFGNITTN
;
A
#
# COMPACT_ATOMS: atom_id res chain seq x y z
N ALA A 1 31.48 9.51 31.75
CA ALA A 1 31.14 9.44 33.18
C ALA A 1 30.07 10.49 33.48
N ASN A 2 28.86 10.07 33.85
CA ASN A 2 27.75 10.98 34.07
C ASN A 2 27.91 11.72 35.41
N LEU A 3 27.72 13.03 35.37
CA LEU A 3 27.46 13.86 36.54
C LEU A 3 25.99 13.64 36.90
N THR A 4 25.70 13.16 38.10
CA THR A 4 24.33 12.98 38.58
C THR A 4 23.97 14.25 39.34
N LEU A 5 23.08 15.07 38.77
CA LEU A 5 22.50 16.23 39.45
C LEU A 5 21.12 15.78 39.97
N ASN A 6 20.97 15.74 41.29
CA ASN A 6 19.71 15.34 41.93
C ASN A 6 18.91 16.61 42.26
N PHE A 7 17.98 16.98 41.38
CA PHE A 7 17.07 18.10 41.61
C PHE A 7 15.86 17.55 42.40
N GLN A 8 15.65 18.04 43.61
CA GLN A 8 14.43 17.67 44.34
C GLN A 8 13.24 18.54 43.91
N ASN A 9 13.47 19.77 43.40
CA ASN A 9 12.46 20.62 42.78
C ASN A 9 13.05 21.66 41.79
N GLU A 10 12.23 22.19 40.88
CA GLU A 10 12.60 23.27 39.92
C GLU A 10 13.03 24.58 40.59
N ARG A 11 12.71 24.79 41.87
CA ARG A 11 13.01 26.02 42.62
C ARG A 11 14.37 26.00 43.31
N ASP A 12 15.13 24.91 43.23
CA ASP A 12 16.40 24.77 43.93
C ASP A 12 17.47 25.80 43.43
N CYS A 13 17.41 26.27 42.17
CA CYS A 13 18.25 27.39 41.65
C CYS A 13 17.89 28.76 42.21
N LEU A 14 16.66 28.97 42.68
CA LEU A 14 16.23 30.26 43.22
C LEU A 14 16.62 30.46 44.69
N PHE A 15 16.93 29.39 45.42
CA PHE A 15 17.12 29.41 46.88
C PHE A 15 18.52 28.94 47.34
N VAL A 16 19.49 28.82 46.43
CA VAL A 16 20.91 28.55 46.75
C VAL A 16 21.09 27.26 47.59
N HIS A 17 20.25 26.25 47.36
CA HIS A 17 20.33 24.97 48.08
C HIS A 17 20.67 23.85 47.10
N PHE A 18 21.96 23.50 47.01
CA PHE A 18 22.43 22.49 46.06
C PHE A 18 23.42 21.49 46.64
N GLN A 19 23.34 20.25 46.17
CA GLN A 19 24.44 19.28 46.22
C GLN A 19 24.86 18.93 44.79
N CYS A 20 26.06 19.36 44.40
CA CYS A 20 26.66 18.99 43.11
C CYS A 20 27.89 18.11 43.35
N GLU A 21 27.92 16.93 42.75
CA GLU A 21 29.11 16.08 42.72
C GLU A 21 30.02 16.53 41.56
N LEU A 22 30.92 17.49 41.83
CA LEU A 22 31.87 18.00 40.84
C LEU A 22 33.03 17.02 40.62
N LYS A 23 32.82 16.08 39.69
CA LYS A 23 33.85 15.09 39.31
C LYS A 23 35.16 15.72 38.80
N TYR A 24 35.10 16.92 38.24
CA TYR A 24 36.26 17.71 37.80
C TYR A 24 37.25 18.07 38.94
N LEU A 25 36.76 18.26 40.17
CA LEU A 25 37.61 18.51 41.35
C LEU A 25 38.25 17.21 41.88
N LYS A 26 37.56 16.07 41.69
CA LYS A 26 38.06 14.73 42.07
C LYS A 26 39.29 14.32 41.27
N ASP A 27 39.33 14.66 39.97
CA ASP A 27 40.47 14.38 39.09
C ASP A 27 41.72 15.26 39.41
N ARG A 28 41.56 16.33 40.20
CA ARG A 28 42.66 17.15 40.77
C ARG A 28 43.00 16.78 42.22
N GLY A 29 42.46 15.69 42.75
CA GLY A 29 42.73 15.23 44.12
C GLY A 29 41.97 15.99 45.21
N GLN A 30 40.94 16.77 44.86
CA GLN A 30 40.08 17.46 45.83
C GLN A 30 38.78 16.66 46.04
N SER A 31 38.41 16.43 47.32
CA SER A 31 37.20 15.70 47.69
C SER A 31 35.95 16.51 47.30
N ALA A 32 35.11 15.98 46.42
CA ALA A 32 33.83 16.59 46.08
C ALA A 32 32.78 16.30 47.18
N TYR A 33 32.48 17.32 47.98
CA TYR A 33 31.35 17.36 48.91
C TYR A 33 30.87 18.82 49.00
N ILE A 34 29.63 19.10 48.59
CA ILE A 34 29.04 20.43 48.81
C ILE A 34 28.28 20.39 50.14
N SER A 35 28.76 21.21 51.08
CA SER A 35 28.18 21.45 52.40
C SER A 35 26.77 22.02 52.31
N LYS A 36 25.95 21.84 53.36
CA LYS A 36 24.65 22.53 53.50
C LYS A 36 24.77 24.07 53.55
N ASP A 37 25.99 24.58 53.71
CA ASP A 37 26.34 26.00 53.74
C ASP A 37 27.06 26.44 52.45
N SER A 38 26.47 26.17 51.27
CA SER A 38 27.02 26.59 49.97
C SER A 38 26.89 28.11 49.77
N THR A 39 27.90 28.75 49.19
CA THR A 39 27.85 30.18 48.88
C THR A 39 27.05 30.45 47.60
N GLU A 40 26.66 31.71 47.37
CA GLU A 40 25.94 32.13 46.16
C GLU A 40 26.75 31.88 44.87
N GLU A 41 28.08 31.97 44.95
CA GLU A 41 29.01 31.69 43.86
C GLU A 41 29.01 30.19 43.49
N ASP A 42 29.05 29.30 44.49
CA ASP A 42 29.00 27.84 44.30
C ASP A 42 27.68 27.38 43.64
N ALA A 43 26.56 28.01 44.01
CA ALA A 43 25.25 27.72 43.44
C ALA A 43 25.14 28.19 41.97
N ASN A 44 25.69 29.36 41.65
CA ASN A 44 25.68 29.90 40.29
C ASN A 44 26.52 29.04 39.33
N ASP A 45 27.67 28.54 39.78
CA ASP A 45 28.51 27.61 39.03
C ASP A 45 27.78 26.28 38.76
N CYS A 46 27.06 25.74 39.75
CA CYS A 46 26.20 24.56 39.60
C CYS A 46 25.07 24.77 38.57
N CYS A 47 24.34 25.89 38.63
CA CYS A 47 23.29 26.20 37.65
C CYS A 47 23.89 26.39 36.23
N THR A 48 25.10 26.95 36.11
CA THR A 48 25.80 27.11 34.82
C THR A 48 26.14 25.75 34.19
N ILE A 49 26.64 24.79 34.99
CA ILE A 49 26.92 23.43 34.53
C ILE A 49 25.64 22.68 34.13
N ALA A 50 24.56 22.84 34.90
CA ALA A 50 23.26 22.25 34.60
C ALA A 50 22.70 22.79 33.27
N ASN A 51 22.72 24.11 33.09
CA ASN A 51 22.28 24.77 31.86
C ASN A 51 23.12 24.36 30.64
N TYR A 52 24.44 24.22 30.81
CA TYR A 52 25.31 23.71 29.75
C TYR A 52 24.95 22.26 29.37
N LYS A 53 24.75 21.38 30.35
CA LYS A 53 24.33 19.99 30.07
C LYS A 53 22.95 19.92 29.41
N LEU A 54 22.03 20.77 29.84
CA LEU A 54 20.70 20.87 29.25
C LEU A 54 20.79 21.32 27.80
N SER A 55 21.62 22.32 27.48
CA SER A 55 21.81 22.78 26.10
C SER A 55 22.46 21.71 25.21
N GLN A 56 23.41 20.93 25.74
CA GLN A 56 23.97 19.78 25.02
C GLN A 56 22.92 18.70 24.74
N LEU A 57 22.09 18.37 25.72
CA LEU A 57 21.02 17.37 25.57
C LEU A 57 19.97 17.85 24.55
N GLN A 58 19.65 19.15 24.58
CA GLN A 58 18.69 19.77 23.68
C GLN A 58 19.20 19.76 22.23
N ALA A 59 20.48 20.06 22.00
CA ALA A 59 21.11 19.94 20.68
C ALA A 59 21.12 18.49 20.16
N GLN A 60 21.37 17.51 21.04
CA GLN A 60 21.29 16.09 20.67
C GLN A 60 19.87 15.68 20.27
N TYR A 61 18.87 16.14 21.03
CA TYR A 61 17.46 15.89 20.72
C TYR A 61 17.05 16.50 19.38
N GLU A 62 17.43 17.76 19.12
CA GLU A 62 17.15 18.42 17.84
C GLU A 62 17.77 17.69 16.65
N THR A 63 19.01 17.22 16.80
CA THR A 63 19.70 16.42 15.78
C THR A 63 18.93 15.13 15.50
N PHE A 64 18.58 14.36 16.54
CA PHE A 64 17.82 13.12 16.41
C PHE A 64 16.46 13.33 15.73
N VAL A 65 15.73 14.38 16.11
CA VAL A 65 14.43 14.72 15.51
C VAL A 65 14.59 15.08 14.03
N SER A 66 15.63 15.83 13.67
CA SER A 66 15.90 16.19 12.27
C SER A 66 16.20 14.97 11.39
N GLU A 67 16.97 14.00 11.91
CA GLU A 67 17.25 12.74 11.22
C GLU A 67 15.99 11.90 11.05
N ALA A 68 15.17 11.78 12.10
CA ALA A 68 13.92 11.05 12.05
C ALA A 68 12.96 11.66 11.02
N ARG A 69 12.87 13.00 10.97
CA ARG A 69 12.07 13.71 9.98
C ARG A 69 12.54 13.45 8.56
N ASN A 70 13.83 13.51 8.29
CA ASN A 70 14.38 13.24 6.96
C ASN A 70 14.03 11.81 6.49
N LYS A 71 14.22 10.81 7.35
CA LYS A 71 13.84 9.42 7.05
C LYS A 71 12.34 9.29 6.75
N TYR A 72 11.51 10.00 7.48
CA TYR A 72 10.06 9.99 7.27
C TYR A 72 9.66 10.63 5.93
N GLU A 73 10.27 11.74 5.53
CA GLU A 73 10.02 12.38 4.23
C GLU A 73 10.42 11.44 3.06
N ILE A 74 11.55 10.75 3.17
CA ILE A 74 11.97 9.75 2.18
C ILE A 74 10.92 8.64 2.07
N LEU A 75 10.44 8.13 3.21
CA LEU A 75 9.45 7.07 3.24
C LEU A 75 8.11 7.51 2.64
N ILE A 76 7.68 8.74 2.89
CA ILE A 76 6.48 9.32 2.26
C ILE A 76 6.64 9.36 0.74
N ASN A 77 7.76 9.87 0.23
CA ASN A 77 7.97 9.95 -1.22
C ASN A 77 7.95 8.56 -1.87
N GLN A 78 8.62 7.57 -1.26
CA GLN A 78 8.60 6.19 -1.73
C GLN A 78 7.19 5.59 -1.72
N THR A 79 6.41 5.89 -0.68
CA THR A 79 5.02 5.41 -0.57
C THR A 79 4.16 6.02 -1.67
N SER A 80 4.32 7.32 -1.95
CA SER A 80 3.62 8.01 -3.02
C SER A 80 3.96 7.43 -4.40
N GLU A 81 5.24 7.12 -4.67
CA GLU A 81 5.65 6.48 -5.93
C GLU A 81 4.98 5.12 -6.11
N LEU A 82 4.98 4.27 -5.08
CA LEU A 82 4.34 2.95 -5.10
C LEU A 82 2.83 3.03 -5.29
N GLU A 83 2.16 3.99 -4.65
CA GLU A 83 0.72 4.21 -4.82
C GLU A 83 0.38 4.62 -6.26
N THR A 84 1.24 5.43 -6.87
CA THR A 84 1.09 5.89 -8.26
C THR A 84 1.24 4.70 -9.21
N GLU A 85 2.26 3.87 -9.02
CA GLU A 85 2.47 2.66 -9.81
C GLU A 85 1.29 1.68 -9.67
N LEU A 86 0.82 1.44 -8.45
CA LEU A 86 -0.34 0.58 -8.17
C LEU A 86 -1.60 1.07 -8.89
N THR A 87 -1.82 2.39 -8.92
CA THR A 87 -2.97 2.98 -9.59
C THR A 87 -2.90 2.77 -11.10
N SER A 88 -1.71 2.95 -11.69
CA SER A 88 -1.49 2.69 -13.13
C SER A 88 -1.71 1.22 -13.50
N LEU A 89 -1.21 0.28 -12.68
CA LEU A 89 -1.39 -1.16 -12.89
C LEU A 89 -2.85 -1.59 -12.74
N LYS A 90 -3.59 -1.01 -11.78
CA LYS A 90 -5.03 -1.25 -11.64
C LYS A 90 -5.79 -0.82 -12.89
N GLN A 91 -5.46 0.35 -13.44
CA GLN A 91 -6.11 0.86 -14.64
C GLN A 91 -5.81 -0.01 -15.86
N GLN A 92 -4.56 -0.42 -16.05
CA GLN A 92 -4.17 -1.34 -17.14
C GLN A 92 -4.90 -2.68 -17.05
N ASN A 93 -5.03 -3.26 -15.87
CA ASN A 93 -5.77 -4.51 -15.68
C ASN A 93 -7.26 -4.37 -16.02
N VAL A 94 -7.90 -3.26 -15.67
CA VAL A 94 -9.31 -2.99 -16.03
C VAL A 94 -9.45 -2.92 -17.55
N GLU A 95 -8.56 -2.22 -18.24
CA GLU A 95 -8.58 -2.12 -19.70
C GLU A 95 -8.36 -3.49 -20.37
N GLN A 96 -7.38 -4.27 -19.89
CA GLN A 96 -7.15 -5.63 -20.38
C GLN A 96 -8.34 -6.55 -20.16
N ASN A 97 -9.00 -6.47 -19.00
CA ASN A 97 -10.20 -7.25 -18.70
C ASN A 97 -11.37 -6.85 -19.59
N ASN A 98 -11.61 -5.54 -19.78
CA ASN A 98 -12.63 -5.06 -20.70
C ASN A 98 -12.36 -5.53 -22.14
N ASN A 99 -11.11 -5.47 -22.59
CA ASN A 99 -10.72 -5.94 -23.92
C ASN A 99 -10.93 -7.45 -24.09
N ARG A 100 -10.64 -8.25 -23.05
CA ARG A 100 -10.92 -9.70 -23.03
C ARG A 100 -12.42 -9.97 -23.13
N GLU A 101 -13.25 -9.30 -22.32
CA GLU A 101 -14.70 -9.45 -22.36
C GLU A 101 -15.29 -9.09 -23.73
N ILE A 102 -14.80 -8.01 -24.34
CA ILE A 102 -15.18 -7.60 -25.70
C ILE A 102 -14.78 -8.68 -26.71
N LEU A 103 -13.56 -9.23 -26.61
CA LEU A 103 -13.08 -10.27 -27.51
C LEU A 103 -13.89 -11.57 -27.38
N LEU A 104 -14.20 -11.98 -26.14
CA LEU A 104 -15.06 -13.13 -25.82
C LEU A 104 -16.46 -13.00 -26.43
N ARG A 105 -17.03 -11.78 -26.50
CA ARG A 105 -18.32 -11.55 -27.16
C ARG A 105 -18.24 -11.56 -28.69
N LYS A 106 -17.08 -11.27 -29.28
CA LYS A 106 -16.93 -11.12 -30.75
C LYS A 106 -16.39 -12.35 -31.45
N THR A 107 -15.79 -13.28 -30.72
CA THR A 107 -15.08 -14.43 -31.31
C THR A 107 -15.44 -15.73 -30.62
N CYS A 108 -15.57 -16.79 -31.41
CA CYS A 108 -15.69 -18.14 -30.90
C CYS A 108 -14.30 -18.70 -30.58
N LEU A 109 -13.85 -18.49 -29.34
CA LEU A 109 -12.53 -18.94 -28.88
C LEU A 109 -12.57 -20.38 -28.38
N LYS A 110 -11.48 -21.11 -28.59
CA LYS A 110 -11.26 -22.45 -28.02
C LYS A 110 -11.31 -22.37 -26.49
N GLY A 111 -12.09 -23.24 -25.86
CA GLY A 111 -12.23 -23.29 -24.40
C GLY A 111 -11.49 -24.48 -23.80
N ASN A 112 -11.02 -24.35 -22.56
CA ASN A 112 -10.42 -25.45 -21.79
C ASN A 112 -11.42 -26.13 -20.84
N VAL A 113 -12.70 -25.78 -20.88
CA VAL A 113 -13.71 -26.17 -19.89
C VAL A 113 -14.98 -26.64 -20.59
N HIS A 114 -15.55 -27.75 -20.11
CA HIS A 114 -16.86 -28.23 -20.50
C HIS A 114 -17.94 -27.27 -20.01
N THR A 115 -18.48 -26.41 -20.88
CA THR A 115 -19.52 -25.45 -20.49
C THR A 115 -20.80 -25.72 -21.26
N SER A 116 -21.71 -26.45 -20.62
CA SER A 116 -23.13 -26.43 -20.95
C SER A 116 -23.82 -25.42 -20.03
N PRO A 117 -24.56 -24.42 -20.55
CA PRO A 117 -24.91 -24.21 -21.96
C PRO A 117 -23.78 -23.59 -22.81
N ARG A 118 -23.76 -23.92 -24.11
CA ARG A 118 -22.79 -23.37 -25.09
C ARG A 118 -22.84 -21.84 -25.12
N LYS A 119 -21.67 -21.21 -25.27
CA LYS A 119 -21.55 -19.75 -25.27
C LYS A 119 -22.09 -19.14 -26.56
N LYS A 120 -22.70 -17.96 -26.42
CA LYS A 120 -23.13 -17.12 -27.54
C LYS A 120 -22.09 -16.06 -27.85
N PHE A 121 -21.96 -15.71 -29.12
CA PHE A 121 -21.10 -14.61 -29.58
C PHE A 121 -21.73 -13.91 -30.79
N LEU A 122 -21.22 -12.72 -31.13
CA LEU A 122 -21.65 -11.94 -32.29
C LEU A 122 -20.76 -12.24 -33.50
N LEU A 123 -21.27 -13.03 -34.43
CA LEU A 123 -20.66 -13.23 -35.75
C LEU A 123 -20.77 -11.93 -36.55
N TRP A 124 -19.62 -11.45 -37.04
CA TRP A 124 -19.50 -10.18 -37.78
C TRP A 124 -20.08 -8.95 -37.05
N GLY A 125 -20.22 -9.03 -35.72
CA GLY A 125 -20.66 -7.92 -34.88
C GLY A 125 -22.18 -7.69 -34.80
N SER A 126 -23.01 -8.45 -35.52
CA SER A 126 -24.46 -8.23 -35.56
C SER A 126 -25.32 -9.49 -35.50
N VAL A 127 -24.76 -10.67 -35.82
CA VAL A 127 -25.52 -11.93 -35.84
C VAL A 127 -25.17 -12.77 -34.62
N GLU A 128 -26.15 -13.06 -33.76
CA GLU A 128 -25.93 -13.95 -32.61
C GLU A 128 -25.74 -15.40 -33.10
N ALA A 129 -24.66 -16.05 -32.70
CA ALA A 129 -24.33 -17.43 -33.07
C ALA A 129 -23.84 -18.22 -31.85
N LEU A 130 -23.96 -19.55 -31.89
CA LEU A 130 -23.41 -20.43 -30.88
C LEU A 130 -21.96 -20.80 -31.21
N CYS A 131 -21.13 -20.80 -30.17
CA CYS A 131 -19.76 -21.27 -30.21
C CYS A 131 -19.66 -22.65 -29.56
N ASP A 132 -19.16 -23.64 -30.29
CA ASP A 132 -18.69 -24.90 -29.73
C ASP A 132 -17.20 -24.75 -29.40
N THR A 133 -16.91 -24.75 -28.10
CA THR A 133 -15.57 -24.56 -27.55
C THR A 133 -14.83 -25.87 -27.31
N GLU A 134 -15.43 -27.02 -27.63
CA GLU A 134 -14.99 -28.34 -27.17
C GLU A 134 -14.69 -29.31 -28.32
N THR A 135 -15.64 -29.46 -29.27
CA THR A 135 -15.54 -30.46 -30.35
C THR A 135 -14.28 -30.22 -31.20
N ASP A 136 -13.45 -31.23 -31.39
CA ASP A 136 -12.18 -31.16 -32.15
C ASP A 136 -11.26 -29.99 -31.74
N GLY A 137 -11.21 -29.70 -30.44
CA GLY A 137 -10.41 -28.62 -29.88
C GLY A 137 -11.06 -27.24 -29.98
N GLY A 138 -12.36 -27.18 -30.31
CA GLY A 138 -13.20 -25.99 -30.21
C GLY A 138 -12.98 -24.91 -31.27
N GLY A 139 -13.74 -23.82 -31.14
CA GLY A 139 -13.71 -22.69 -32.06
C GLY A 139 -14.67 -22.84 -33.24
N TRP A 140 -15.62 -23.76 -33.15
CA TRP A 140 -16.60 -23.99 -34.21
C TRP A 140 -17.82 -23.08 -34.05
N VAL A 141 -18.20 -22.45 -35.16
CA VAL A 141 -19.45 -21.71 -35.26
C VAL A 141 -20.55 -22.68 -35.67
N ILE A 142 -21.57 -22.82 -34.81
CA ILE A 142 -22.71 -23.69 -35.12
C ILE A 142 -23.67 -22.92 -36.02
N ILE A 143 -23.84 -23.39 -37.26
CA ILE A 143 -24.77 -22.82 -38.24
C ILE A 143 -26.11 -23.58 -38.34
N GLN A 144 -26.17 -24.79 -37.79
CA GLN A 144 -27.39 -25.61 -37.72
C GLN A 144 -27.31 -26.55 -36.51
N ARG A 145 -28.41 -26.75 -35.79
CA ARG A 145 -28.50 -27.70 -34.68
C ARG A 145 -29.81 -28.48 -34.70
N ARG A 146 -29.75 -29.77 -34.37
CA ARG A 146 -30.94 -30.59 -34.05
C ARG A 146 -30.71 -31.39 -32.79
N THR A 147 -31.59 -31.21 -31.81
CA THR A 147 -31.55 -31.88 -30.51
C THR A 147 -32.89 -32.47 -30.11
N ASN A 148 -33.99 -31.96 -30.64
CA ASN A 148 -35.30 -32.57 -30.56
C ASN A 148 -36.09 -32.28 -31.85
N SER A 149 -37.35 -32.71 -31.90
CA SER A 149 -38.21 -32.61 -33.08
C SER A 149 -39.11 -31.36 -33.10
N ASP A 150 -38.82 -30.34 -32.28
CA ASP A 150 -39.73 -29.20 -32.07
C ASP A 150 -39.73 -28.17 -33.22
N VAL A 151 -38.74 -28.24 -34.12
CA VAL A 151 -38.63 -27.34 -35.27
C VAL A 151 -38.75 -28.14 -36.56
N ILE A 152 -39.71 -27.75 -37.40
CA ILE A 152 -39.89 -28.32 -38.75
C ILE A 152 -38.83 -27.70 -39.68
N PHE A 153 -38.03 -28.55 -40.33
CA PHE A 153 -36.99 -28.15 -41.29
C PHE A 153 -37.48 -28.12 -42.74
N GLU A 154 -38.65 -28.69 -43.05
CA GLU A 154 -39.26 -28.55 -44.37
C GLU A 154 -39.82 -27.13 -44.52
N ARG A 155 -39.00 -26.24 -45.11
CA ARG A 155 -39.23 -24.80 -45.20
C ARG A 155 -38.96 -24.28 -46.60
N ASN A 156 -39.47 -23.09 -46.90
CA ASN A 156 -39.21 -22.42 -48.17
C ASN A 156 -37.79 -21.82 -48.21
N TRP A 157 -37.35 -21.38 -49.40
CA TRP A 157 -36.03 -20.77 -49.59
C TRP A 157 -35.78 -19.53 -48.72
N GLN A 158 -36.83 -18.71 -48.51
CA GLN A 158 -36.69 -17.48 -47.77
C GLN A 158 -36.34 -17.75 -46.30
N ASP A 159 -36.97 -18.75 -45.68
CA ASP A 159 -36.69 -19.16 -44.30
C ASP A 159 -35.23 -19.63 -44.14
N TYR A 160 -34.73 -20.43 -45.09
CA TYR A 160 -33.32 -20.86 -45.09
C TYR A 160 -32.34 -19.70 -45.28
N LYS A 161 -32.73 -18.69 -46.07
CA LYS A 161 -31.90 -17.50 -46.31
C LYS A 161 -31.81 -16.59 -45.08
N THR A 162 -32.90 -16.42 -44.34
CA THR A 162 -32.95 -15.51 -43.17
C THR A 162 -32.66 -16.20 -41.84
N GLY A 163 -32.73 -17.54 -41.80
CA GLY A 163 -32.65 -18.34 -40.59
C GLY A 163 -34.01 -18.55 -39.94
N PHE A 164 -34.16 -19.68 -39.23
CA PHE A 164 -35.34 -20.07 -38.47
C PHE A 164 -34.93 -20.88 -37.23
N GLY A 165 -35.89 -21.11 -36.32
CA GLY A 165 -35.65 -21.86 -35.09
C GLY A 165 -35.29 -20.97 -33.90
N ASN A 166 -34.66 -21.56 -32.88
CA ASN A 166 -34.19 -20.89 -31.68
C ASN A 166 -32.73 -21.26 -31.40
N ILE A 167 -31.91 -20.23 -31.25
CA ILE A 167 -30.47 -20.33 -31.06
C ILE A 167 -30.04 -21.24 -29.88
N THR A 168 -30.84 -21.38 -28.82
CA THR A 168 -30.48 -22.24 -27.68
C THR A 168 -30.92 -23.69 -27.84
N THR A 169 -31.87 -23.97 -28.74
CA THR A 169 -32.45 -25.31 -28.96
C THR A 169 -32.13 -25.82 -30.37
N ASN A 170 -33.02 -25.62 -31.35
CA ASN A 170 -32.88 -26.04 -32.76
C ASN A 170 -33.12 -24.91 -33.74
#